data_AF-C0Z1Y4-F1
#
_entry.id   AF-C0Z1Y4-F1
#
_cell.length_a   1.000
_cell.length_b   1.000
_cell.length_c   1.000
_cell.angle_alpha   90.00
_cell.angle_beta   90.00
_cell.angle_gamma   90.00
#
_symmetry.space_group_name_H-M   'P 1'
#
loop_
_entity.id
_entity.type
_entity.pdbx_description
1 polymer ?
#
loop_
_entity_poly.entity_id
_entity_poly.type
_entity_poly.pdbx_seq_one_letter_code
_entity_poly.pdbx_strand_id
1 'polypeptide(L)'
;MEHDSSEDSDQFEPPRAPVSSIKIECQCGTNNTNNRLIKCVGCAQWQHAVCMGVRPTDCVTAYKCEDCEPRLLIVTIAEAESFQGVKPPEPTPAPKIERKTTKVLYIQRFLDFLSDKSENIKSPLPLTKFFQDYKTKSNCSQSLATAKKKLLANLFEHIVMSAKYNDDRKAEMLFAIGLRVEDEFLERLRGRATVEVDDCQRITFYKSKTSTSSPETVSFVLAATTAIAEAHLSDASVIDGISAIEFFKYIENYAKDKALLSLCDDLQQKIQGLEAMDKKIQYNVLSRVFQATISLVCQ
;
A
#
# COMPACT_ATOMS: atom_id res chain seq x y z
N MET A 1 -44.40 -13.59 10.66
CA MET A 1 -43.17 -14.30 10.26
C MET A 1 -42.08 -13.75 11.14
N GLU A 2 -41.78 -14.49 12.20
CA GLU A 2 -40.83 -14.12 13.23
C GLU A 2 -39.42 -14.41 12.70
N HIS A 3 -38.59 -13.37 12.56
CA HIS A 3 -37.17 -13.53 12.32
C HIS A 3 -36.43 -13.23 13.61
N ASP A 4 -35.88 -14.29 14.19
CA ASP A 4 -34.97 -14.32 15.33
C ASP A 4 -33.65 -13.64 14.94
N SER A 5 -33.25 -12.61 15.70
CA SER A 5 -32.11 -11.74 15.38
C SER A 5 -31.33 -11.35 16.65
N SER A 6 -30.91 -12.34 17.45
CA SER A 6 -30.40 -12.06 18.81
C SER A 6 -28.99 -12.58 19.16
N GLU A 7 -28.21 -13.17 18.23
CA GLU A 7 -26.95 -13.84 18.62
C GLU A 7 -25.64 -13.04 18.44
N ASP A 8 -25.65 -11.85 17.82
CA ASP A 8 -24.41 -11.13 17.47
C ASP A 8 -23.87 -10.17 18.56
N SER A 9 -24.57 -9.96 19.69
CA SER A 9 -24.19 -8.95 20.70
C SER A 9 -23.14 -9.39 21.73
N ASP A 10 -22.78 -10.67 21.78
CA ASP A 10 -22.08 -11.27 22.95
C ASP A 10 -20.55 -11.06 23.00
N GLN A 11 -19.93 -10.46 21.98
CA GLN A 11 -18.46 -10.34 21.93
C GLN A 11 -17.89 -9.18 22.75
N PHE A 12 -18.71 -8.17 23.05
CA PHE A 12 -18.29 -7.00 23.82
C PHE A 12 -18.86 -6.95 25.24
N GLU A 13 -19.87 -7.78 25.55
CA GLU A 13 -20.49 -7.83 26.87
C GLU A 13 -19.77 -8.84 27.77
N PRO A 14 -19.03 -8.39 28.81
CA PRO A 14 -18.44 -9.32 29.77
C PRO A 14 -19.54 -10.19 30.42
N PRO A 15 -19.23 -11.45 30.80
CA PRO A 15 -20.24 -12.36 31.34
C PRO A 15 -20.90 -11.75 32.57
N ARG A 16 -22.20 -11.99 32.77
CA ARG A 16 -22.96 -11.60 33.98
C ARG A 16 -22.43 -12.21 35.30
N ALA A 17 -21.40 -13.05 35.20
CA ALA A 17 -20.68 -13.63 36.32
C ALA A 17 -19.91 -12.54 37.11
N PRO A 18 -19.62 -12.77 38.41
CA PRO A 18 -18.81 -11.84 39.17
C PRO A 18 -17.47 -11.61 38.46
N VAL A 19 -17.06 -10.34 38.36
CA VAL A 19 -15.86 -9.84 37.67
C VAL A 19 -14.60 -10.64 38.04
N SER A 20 -14.58 -11.25 39.22
CA SER A 20 -13.53 -12.14 39.73
C SER A 20 -13.31 -13.44 38.94
N SER A 21 -14.18 -13.78 37.98
CA SER A 21 -14.10 -15.02 37.19
C SER A 21 -13.68 -14.84 35.73
N ILE A 22 -13.48 -13.60 35.27
CA ILE A 22 -13.10 -13.31 33.88
C ILE A 22 -11.58 -13.46 33.73
N LYS A 23 -11.15 -14.46 32.96
CA LYS A 23 -9.74 -14.62 32.58
C LYS A 23 -9.43 -13.69 31.40
N ILE A 24 -8.61 -12.68 31.64
CA ILE A 24 -8.11 -11.76 30.61
C ILE A 24 -6.69 -12.21 30.21
N GLU A 25 -6.51 -12.50 28.93
CA GLU A 25 -5.23 -12.85 28.31
C GLU A 25 -4.93 -11.87 27.18
N CYS A 26 -4.47 -10.68 27.58
CA CYS A 26 -4.19 -9.57 26.67
C CYS A 26 -2.68 -9.31 26.57
N GLN A 27 -2.21 -8.80 25.43
CA GLN A 27 -0.79 -8.47 25.22
C GLN A 27 -0.21 -7.45 26.21
N CYS A 28 -1.05 -6.65 26.88
CA CYS A 28 -0.63 -5.71 27.93
C CYS A 28 -0.30 -6.39 29.27
N GLY A 29 -0.65 -7.67 29.44
CA GLY A 29 -0.45 -8.43 30.67
C GLY A 29 -1.36 -8.04 31.85
N THR A 30 -2.27 -7.07 31.68
CA THR A 30 -3.19 -6.66 32.76
C THR A 30 -4.49 -7.45 32.75
N ASN A 31 -5.05 -7.64 33.94
CA ASN A 31 -6.40 -8.17 34.15
C ASN A 31 -7.43 -7.06 34.42
N ASN A 32 -7.13 -5.83 34.00
CA ASN A 32 -8.01 -4.69 34.20
C ASN A 32 -9.32 -4.90 33.42
N THR A 33 -10.47 -4.72 34.06
CA THR A 33 -11.79 -4.83 33.42
C THR A 33 -12.44 -3.48 33.14
N ASN A 34 -11.76 -2.37 33.47
CA ASN A 34 -12.29 -1.02 33.32
C ASN A 34 -12.38 -0.55 31.87
N ASN A 35 -11.60 -1.18 30.98
CA ASN A 35 -11.58 -0.87 29.55
C ASN A 35 -12.45 -1.86 28.78
N ARG A 36 -13.01 -1.41 27.64
CA ARG A 36 -13.83 -2.24 26.75
C ARG A 36 -13.09 -3.54 26.41
N LEU A 37 -13.69 -4.66 26.76
CA LEU A 37 -13.16 -5.98 26.47
C LEU A 37 -13.75 -6.52 25.17
N ILE A 38 -13.06 -7.46 24.56
CA ILE A 38 -13.51 -8.22 23.41
C ILE A 38 -13.18 -9.69 23.63
N LYS A 39 -14.15 -10.57 23.34
CA LYS A 39 -14.02 -12.02 23.49
C LYS A 39 -13.60 -12.66 22.18
N CYS A 40 -12.56 -13.49 22.22
CA CYS A 40 -12.18 -14.32 21.08
C CYS A 40 -13.22 -15.42 20.82
N VAL A 41 -13.75 -15.51 19.61
CA VAL A 41 -14.70 -16.58 19.20
C VAL A 41 -14.03 -17.97 19.15
N GLY A 42 -12.71 -18.03 19.00
CA GLY A 42 -11.97 -19.29 18.89
C GLY A 42 -11.62 -19.93 20.24
N CYS A 43 -11.11 -19.15 21.19
CA CYS A 43 -10.61 -19.66 22.48
C CYS A 43 -11.38 -19.15 23.71
N ALA A 44 -12.37 -18.27 23.51
CA ALA A 44 -13.15 -17.63 24.56
C ALA A 44 -12.36 -16.78 25.58
N GLN A 45 -11.07 -16.48 25.31
CA GLN A 45 -10.28 -15.55 26.11
C GLN A 45 -10.74 -14.10 25.90
N TRP A 46 -10.64 -13.31 26.96
CA TRP A 46 -10.96 -11.89 26.94
C TRP A 46 -9.70 -11.06 26.75
N GLN A 47 -9.80 -10.01 25.93
CA GLN A 47 -8.73 -9.06 25.67
C GLN A 47 -9.27 -7.63 25.74
N HIS A 48 -8.41 -6.63 25.94
CA HIS A 48 -8.84 -5.24 25.80
C HIS A 48 -8.99 -4.91 24.31
N ALA A 49 -10.17 -4.45 23.90
CA ALA A 49 -10.46 -4.09 22.51
C ALA A 49 -9.42 -3.09 21.96
N VAL A 50 -9.10 -2.06 22.74
CA VAL A 50 -8.11 -1.05 22.37
C VAL A 50 -6.71 -1.63 22.22
N CYS A 51 -6.30 -2.57 23.08
CA CYS A 51 -5.01 -3.24 22.96
C CYS A 51 -4.93 -4.11 21.70
N MET A 52 -6.06 -4.52 21.15
CA MET A 52 -6.16 -5.33 19.93
C MET A 52 -6.36 -4.48 18.67
N GLY A 53 -6.35 -3.14 18.81
CA GLY A 53 -6.60 -2.19 17.72
C GLY A 53 -8.07 -2.04 17.33
N VAL A 54 -9.00 -2.61 18.12
CA VAL A 54 -10.44 -2.54 17.88
C VAL A 54 -10.98 -1.24 18.49
N ARG A 55 -11.43 -0.34 17.61
CA ARG A 55 -12.01 0.94 17.98
C ARG A 55 -13.48 0.77 18.35
N PRO A 56 -14.06 1.72 19.12
CA PRO A 56 -15.46 1.64 19.48
C PRO A 56 -16.43 1.60 18.30
N THR A 57 -16.03 2.18 17.17
CA THR A 57 -16.76 2.29 15.90
C THR A 57 -16.67 1.05 15.02
N ASP A 58 -15.82 0.09 15.35
CA ASP A 58 -15.57 -1.05 14.48
C ASP A 58 -16.71 -2.08 14.61
N CYS A 59 -17.30 -2.46 13.48
CA CYS A 59 -18.26 -3.56 13.40
C CYS A 59 -17.50 -4.88 13.37
N VAL A 60 -17.25 -5.46 14.55
CA VAL A 60 -16.56 -6.76 14.68
C VAL A 60 -17.57 -7.82 15.11
N THR A 61 -17.89 -8.75 14.20
CA THR A 61 -18.87 -9.83 14.42
C THR A 61 -18.23 -11.18 14.70
N ALA A 62 -16.93 -11.36 14.48
CA ALA A 62 -16.23 -12.65 14.67
C ALA A 62 -14.77 -12.45 15.10
N TYR A 63 -14.55 -11.74 16.21
CA TYR A 63 -13.21 -11.43 16.69
C TYR A 63 -12.41 -12.69 17.05
N LYS A 64 -11.20 -12.85 16.52
CA LYS A 64 -10.21 -13.85 16.96
C LYS A 64 -8.99 -13.16 17.56
N CYS A 65 -8.43 -13.71 18.64
CA CYS A 65 -7.17 -13.21 19.22
C CYS A 65 -5.98 -13.51 18.30
N GLU A 66 -4.82 -12.94 18.62
CA GLU A 66 -3.55 -13.16 17.94
C GLU A 66 -3.05 -14.61 18.02
N ASP A 67 -3.57 -15.43 18.94
CA ASP A 67 -3.26 -16.86 18.99
C ASP A 67 -4.17 -17.69 18.09
N CYS A 68 -5.48 -17.40 18.09
CA CYS A 68 -6.46 -18.07 17.23
C CYS A 68 -6.35 -17.64 15.76
N GLU A 69 -5.94 -16.40 15.51
CA GLU A 69 -5.71 -15.82 14.20
C GLU A 69 -4.41 -14.99 14.21
N PRO A 70 -3.25 -15.66 14.01
CA PRO A 70 -1.94 -15.03 14.03
C PRO A 70 -1.82 -13.83 13.09
N ARG A 71 -1.73 -12.64 13.69
CA ARG A 71 -1.57 -11.36 12.99
C ARG A 71 -0.62 -10.42 13.72
N LEU A 72 -0.08 -9.43 13.01
CA LEU A 72 0.63 -8.32 13.66
C LEU A 72 -0.40 -7.35 14.24
N LEU A 73 -0.34 -7.14 15.55
CA LEU A 73 -1.17 -6.13 16.21
C LEU A 73 -0.63 -4.72 15.87
N ILE A 74 -1.56 -3.82 15.55
CA ILE A 74 -1.24 -2.40 15.23
C ILE A 74 -0.73 -1.68 16.49
N VAL A 75 -1.22 -2.09 17.66
CA VAL A 75 -0.83 -1.57 18.97
C VAL A 75 0.34 -2.38 19.49
N THR A 76 1.43 -1.71 19.86
CA THR A 76 2.60 -2.32 20.50
C THR A 76 2.32 -2.67 21.96
N ILE A 77 3.11 -3.58 22.56
CA ILE A 77 2.98 -3.94 23.99
C ILE A 77 3.10 -2.70 24.88
N ALA A 78 4.04 -1.79 24.59
CA ALA A 78 4.23 -0.57 25.38
C ALA A 78 3.03 0.39 25.29
N GLU A 79 2.42 0.53 24.12
CA GLU A 79 1.17 1.29 23.96
C GLU A 79 0.01 0.59 24.68
N ALA A 80 -0.07 -0.74 24.58
CA ALA A 80 -1.08 -1.55 25.25
C ALA A 80 -0.98 -1.41 26.78
N GLU A 81 0.22 -1.46 27.36
CA GLU A 81 0.48 -1.19 28.79
C GLU A 81 0.06 0.24 29.17
N SER A 82 0.42 1.23 28.36
CA SER A 82 0.05 2.63 28.56
C SER A 82 -1.46 2.85 28.58
N PHE A 83 -2.23 2.16 27.74
CA PHE A 83 -3.69 2.24 27.72
C PHE A 83 -4.35 1.68 28.99
N GLN A 84 -3.65 0.79 29.71
CA GLN A 84 -4.15 0.20 30.94
C GLN A 84 -3.67 0.93 32.19
N GLY A 85 -2.97 2.07 32.04
CA GLY A 85 -2.42 2.83 33.16
C GLY A 85 -1.26 2.12 33.86
N VAL A 86 -0.64 1.12 33.22
CA VAL A 86 0.57 0.49 33.74
C VAL A 86 1.70 1.48 33.52
N LYS A 87 2.22 2.01 34.62
CA LYS A 87 3.44 2.83 34.58
C LYS A 87 4.57 1.91 34.10
N PRO A 88 5.30 2.27 33.04
CA PRO A 88 6.41 1.44 32.56
C PRO A 88 7.34 1.14 33.74
N PRO A 89 7.81 -0.10 33.91
CA PRO A 89 8.79 -0.39 34.96
C PRO A 89 9.98 0.54 34.79
N GLU A 90 10.41 1.19 35.88
CA GLU A 90 11.62 2.00 35.85
C GLU A 90 12.76 1.13 35.31
N PRO A 91 13.57 1.65 34.37
CA PRO A 91 14.60 0.85 33.71
C PRO A 91 15.60 0.37 34.76
N THR A 92 15.51 -0.90 35.14
CA THR A 92 16.56 -1.56 35.91
C THR A 92 17.82 -1.61 35.03
N PRO A 93 19.03 -1.41 35.61
CA PRO A 93 20.26 -1.54 34.85
C PRO A 93 20.37 -3.01 34.41
N ALA A 94 19.98 -3.26 33.16
CA ALA A 94 20.06 -4.58 32.59
C ALA A 94 21.52 -5.05 32.62
N PRO A 95 21.80 -6.32 32.97
CA PRO A 95 23.11 -6.88 32.68
C PRO A 95 23.35 -6.66 31.18
N LYS A 96 24.57 -6.23 30.81
CA LYS A 96 24.99 -6.03 29.42
C LYS A 96 25.01 -7.39 28.69
N ILE A 97 23.83 -7.94 28.44
CA ILE A 97 23.61 -8.96 27.44
C ILE A 97 23.45 -8.15 26.17
N GLU A 98 24.42 -8.26 25.28
CA GLU A 98 24.30 -7.81 23.89
C GLU A 98 23.12 -8.54 23.24
N ARG A 99 21.90 -8.10 23.51
CA ARG A 99 20.71 -8.54 22.79
C ARG A 99 20.85 -7.95 21.39
N LYS A 100 21.29 -8.77 20.45
CA LYS A 100 21.20 -8.48 19.02
C LYS A 100 19.75 -8.07 18.72
N THR A 101 19.52 -6.78 18.57
CA THR A 101 18.23 -6.22 18.16
C THR A 101 17.87 -6.81 16.81
N THR A 102 16.90 -7.75 16.82
CA THR A 102 16.39 -8.39 15.61
C THR A 102 15.74 -7.31 14.74
N LYS A 103 16.42 -6.89 13.66
CA LYS A 103 15.86 -5.94 12.71
C LYS A 103 14.55 -6.50 12.14
N VAL A 104 13.45 -5.80 12.40
CA VAL A 104 12.12 -6.14 11.89
C VAL A 104 12.12 -6.01 10.37
N LEU A 105 11.55 -7.00 9.68
CA LEU A 105 11.30 -6.94 8.25
C LEU A 105 10.17 -5.94 7.97
N TYR A 106 10.49 -4.85 7.28
CA TYR A 106 9.52 -3.85 6.86
C TYR A 106 8.91 -4.26 5.52
N ILE A 107 7.60 -4.49 5.51
CA ILE A 107 6.86 -4.92 4.30
C ILE A 107 7.07 -3.95 3.13
N GLN A 108 7.09 -2.64 3.38
CA GLN A 108 7.32 -1.65 2.30
C GLN A 108 8.67 -1.83 1.61
N ARG A 109 9.75 -2.07 2.39
CA ARG A 109 11.09 -2.34 1.83
C ARG A 109 11.11 -3.64 1.05
N PHE A 110 10.32 -4.63 1.46
CA PHE A 110 10.15 -5.87 0.71
C PHE A 110 9.40 -5.64 -0.60
N LEU A 111 8.31 -4.87 -0.59
CA LEU A 111 7.56 -4.52 -1.80
C LEU A 111 8.42 -3.74 -2.80
N ASP A 112 9.21 -2.78 -2.33
CA ASP A 112 10.15 -2.03 -3.18
C ASP A 112 11.17 -2.97 -3.81
N PHE A 113 11.77 -3.86 -3.01
CA PHE A 113 12.71 -4.87 -3.52
C PHE A 113 12.06 -5.85 -4.51
N LEU A 114 10.82 -6.27 -4.27
CA LEU A 114 10.07 -7.15 -5.17
C LEU A 114 9.74 -6.43 -6.47
N SER A 115 9.31 -5.17 -6.40
CA SER A 115 9.01 -4.32 -7.57
C SER A 115 10.24 -4.21 -8.48
N ASP A 116 11.40 -3.83 -7.92
CA ASP A 116 12.67 -3.75 -8.63
C ASP A 116 13.05 -5.08 -9.31
N LYS A 117 12.83 -6.21 -8.62
CA LYS A 117 13.18 -7.55 -9.13
C LYS A 117 12.17 -8.13 -10.11
N SER A 118 10.96 -7.58 -10.14
CA SER A 118 9.88 -8.01 -11.05
C SER A 118 9.86 -7.24 -12.37
N GLU A 119 10.69 -6.21 -12.52
CA GLU A 119 10.69 -5.39 -13.72
C GLU A 119 11.07 -6.18 -14.97
N ASN A 120 10.19 -6.14 -15.99
CA ASN A 120 10.36 -6.85 -17.27
C ASN A 120 10.60 -8.35 -17.13
N ILE A 121 10.09 -8.95 -16.05
CA ILE A 121 10.30 -10.35 -15.74
C ILE A 121 9.60 -11.25 -16.77
N LYS A 122 10.31 -12.31 -17.23
CA LYS A 122 9.79 -13.27 -18.23
C LYS A 122 9.50 -14.66 -17.65
N SER A 123 9.95 -14.92 -16.43
CA SER A 123 9.77 -16.18 -15.71
C SER A 123 9.75 -15.93 -14.20
N PRO A 124 8.97 -16.68 -13.40
CA PRO A 124 8.94 -16.50 -11.96
C PRO A 124 10.32 -16.54 -11.30
N LEU A 125 10.49 -15.78 -10.20
CA LEU A 125 11.73 -15.72 -9.46
C LEU A 125 11.95 -17.04 -8.68
N PRO A 126 13.19 -17.57 -8.65
CA PRO A 126 13.53 -18.66 -7.75
C PRO A 126 13.44 -18.17 -6.29
N LEU A 127 12.32 -18.46 -5.62
CA LEU A 127 11.97 -17.89 -4.32
C LEU A 127 13.10 -18.02 -3.28
N THR A 128 13.76 -19.17 -3.19
CA THR A 128 14.86 -19.38 -2.23
C THR A 128 15.98 -18.36 -2.43
N LYS A 129 16.40 -18.14 -3.67
CA LYS A 129 17.44 -17.15 -4.01
C LYS A 129 16.94 -15.73 -3.77
N PHE A 130 15.73 -15.41 -4.21
CA PHE A 130 15.13 -14.09 -4.01
C PHE A 130 15.05 -13.69 -2.53
N PHE A 131 14.58 -14.59 -1.66
CA PHE A 131 14.52 -14.33 -0.22
C PHE A 131 15.91 -14.25 0.43
N GLN A 132 16.89 -15.01 -0.07
CA GLN A 132 18.28 -14.92 0.38
C GLN A 132 18.90 -13.57 0.01
N ASP A 133 18.66 -13.08 -1.21
CA ASP A 133 19.10 -11.76 -1.68
C ASP A 133 18.45 -10.66 -0.84
N TYR A 134 17.14 -10.75 -0.58
CA TYR A 134 16.44 -9.79 0.27
C TYR A 134 16.97 -9.79 1.71
N LYS A 135 17.23 -10.97 2.29
CA LYS A 135 17.80 -11.10 3.64
C LYS A 135 19.16 -10.42 3.74
N THR A 136 19.99 -10.60 2.71
CA THR A 136 21.31 -9.97 2.59
C THR A 136 21.18 -8.45 2.46
N LYS A 137 20.30 -7.95 1.58
CA LYS A 137 20.05 -6.50 1.40
C LYS A 137 19.47 -5.83 2.65
N SER A 138 18.58 -6.51 3.37
CA SER A 138 17.89 -5.97 4.55
C SER A 138 18.67 -6.12 5.86
N ASN A 139 19.78 -6.87 5.87
CA ASN A 139 20.49 -7.28 7.09
C ASN A 139 19.55 -7.94 8.11
N CYS A 140 18.63 -8.79 7.62
CA CYS A 140 17.66 -9.46 8.46
C CYS A 140 18.31 -10.65 9.21
N SER A 141 18.16 -10.67 10.52
CA SER A 141 18.70 -11.75 11.37
C SER A 141 17.81 -12.99 11.44
N GLN A 142 16.55 -12.90 10.98
CA GLN A 142 15.61 -14.03 11.03
C GLN A 142 16.07 -15.18 10.12
N SER A 143 15.67 -16.42 10.45
CA SER A 143 15.89 -17.56 9.57
C SER A 143 15.18 -17.32 8.22
N LEU A 144 15.73 -17.87 7.13
CA LEU A 144 15.13 -17.73 5.80
C LEU A 144 13.69 -18.28 5.78
N ALA A 145 13.46 -19.40 6.46
CA ALA A 145 12.14 -20.02 6.60
C ALA A 145 11.15 -19.11 7.34
N THR A 146 11.57 -18.51 8.46
CA THR A 146 10.74 -17.57 9.25
C THR A 146 10.42 -16.32 8.45
N ALA A 147 11.43 -15.72 7.79
CA ALA A 147 11.25 -14.55 6.95
C ALA A 147 10.27 -14.83 5.80
N LYS A 148 10.46 -15.96 5.09
CA LYS A 148 9.59 -16.40 4.00
C LYS A 148 8.15 -16.61 4.48
N LYS A 149 7.94 -17.36 5.57
CA LYS A 149 6.61 -17.61 6.14
C LYS A 149 5.91 -16.29 6.50
N LYS A 150 6.62 -15.40 7.20
CA LYS A 150 6.06 -14.11 7.65
C LYS A 150 5.71 -13.19 6.49
N LEU A 151 6.59 -13.08 5.50
CA LEU A 151 6.39 -12.18 4.38
C LEU A 151 5.29 -12.68 3.45
N LEU A 152 5.21 -13.99 3.18
CA LEU A 152 4.23 -14.54 2.25
C LEU A 152 2.79 -14.57 2.79
N ALA A 153 2.59 -14.59 4.12
CA ALA A 153 1.28 -14.77 4.73
C ALA A 153 0.21 -13.77 4.21
N ASN A 154 0.56 -12.49 4.09
CA ASN A 154 -0.37 -11.43 3.65
C ASN A 154 0.19 -10.66 2.44
N LEU A 155 1.12 -11.26 1.68
CA LEU A 155 1.82 -10.53 0.61
C LEU A 155 0.87 -10.13 -0.52
N PHE A 156 -0.10 -10.98 -0.85
CA PHE A 156 -1.11 -10.68 -1.87
C PHE A 156 -1.84 -9.37 -1.56
N GLU A 157 -2.42 -9.26 -0.36
CA GLU A 157 -3.11 -8.05 0.10
C GLU A 157 -2.20 -6.82 0.08
N HIS A 158 -0.97 -6.94 0.58
CA HIS A 158 -0.01 -5.85 0.57
C HIS A 158 0.35 -5.38 -0.85
N ILE A 159 0.44 -6.29 -1.83
CA ILE A 159 0.66 -5.93 -3.23
C ILE A 159 -0.58 -5.23 -3.79
N VAL A 160 -1.76 -5.84 -3.68
CA VAL A 160 -2.99 -5.36 -4.32
C VAL A 160 -3.46 -4.02 -3.74
N MET A 161 -3.36 -3.85 -2.42
CA MET A 161 -3.78 -2.65 -1.71
C MET A 161 -2.75 -1.51 -1.74
N SER A 162 -1.53 -1.77 -2.22
CA SER A 162 -0.53 -0.70 -2.32
C SER A 162 -0.94 0.35 -3.36
N ALA A 163 -1.07 1.60 -2.93
CA ALA A 163 -1.30 2.73 -3.85
C ALA A 163 -0.06 3.11 -4.67
N LYS A 164 1.13 2.61 -4.30
CA LYS A 164 2.40 2.92 -4.96
C LYS A 164 2.53 2.28 -6.34
N TYR A 165 1.84 1.16 -6.58
CA TYR A 165 1.97 0.37 -7.80
C TYR A 165 0.66 0.40 -8.59
N ASN A 166 0.77 0.58 -9.91
CA ASN A 166 -0.36 0.35 -10.81
C ASN A 166 -0.59 -1.15 -11.01
N ASP A 167 -1.73 -1.56 -11.58
CA ASP A 167 -2.04 -3.00 -11.66
C ASP A 167 -1.10 -3.78 -12.57
N ASP A 168 -0.47 -3.13 -13.56
CA ASP A 168 0.53 -3.76 -14.43
C ASP A 168 1.74 -4.17 -13.59
N ARG A 169 2.25 -3.26 -12.75
CA ARG A 169 3.35 -3.54 -11.82
C ARG A 169 2.94 -4.55 -10.76
N LYS A 170 1.70 -4.49 -10.25
CA LYS A 170 1.18 -5.49 -9.30
C LYS A 170 1.12 -6.88 -9.95
N ALA A 171 0.69 -6.98 -11.20
CA ALA A 171 0.66 -8.23 -11.95
C ALA A 171 2.07 -8.80 -12.15
N GLU A 172 3.05 -7.96 -12.50
CA GLU A 172 4.47 -8.36 -12.58
C GLU A 172 4.99 -8.89 -11.23
N MET A 173 4.69 -8.20 -10.14
CA MET A 173 5.09 -8.63 -8.79
C MET A 173 4.45 -9.97 -8.40
N LEU A 174 3.17 -10.17 -8.70
CA LEU A 174 2.44 -11.42 -8.44
C LEU A 174 2.95 -12.59 -9.28
N PHE A 175 3.21 -12.35 -10.56
CA PHE A 175 3.85 -13.32 -11.46
C PHE A 175 5.25 -13.69 -10.97
N ALA A 176 6.04 -12.69 -10.56
CA ALA A 176 7.41 -12.90 -10.10
C ALA A 176 7.49 -13.80 -8.87
N ILE A 177 6.55 -13.68 -7.94
CA ILE A 177 6.53 -14.47 -6.70
C ILE A 177 5.70 -15.77 -6.83
N GLY A 178 4.86 -15.89 -7.87
CA GLY A 178 3.98 -17.04 -8.09
C GLY A 178 2.89 -17.18 -7.01
N LEU A 179 2.32 -16.07 -6.55
CA LEU A 179 1.22 -16.07 -5.59
C LEU A 179 -0.10 -16.43 -6.27
N ARG A 180 -0.98 -17.12 -5.52
CA ARG A 180 -2.39 -17.27 -5.90
C ARG A 180 -3.05 -15.89 -5.91
N VAL A 181 -3.82 -15.62 -6.95
CA VAL A 181 -4.51 -14.34 -7.18
C VAL A 181 -6.00 -14.55 -7.04
N GLU A 182 -6.65 -13.72 -6.24
CA GLU A 182 -8.10 -13.76 -6.06
C GLU A 182 -8.85 -13.33 -7.33
N ASP A 183 -10.02 -13.94 -7.56
CA ASP A 183 -10.79 -13.75 -8.79
C ASP A 183 -11.21 -12.29 -9.03
N GLU A 184 -11.53 -11.53 -7.97
CA GLU A 184 -11.88 -10.10 -8.09
C GLU A 184 -10.73 -9.30 -8.73
N PHE A 185 -9.49 -9.55 -8.32
CA PHE A 185 -8.33 -8.87 -8.88
C PHE A 185 -8.02 -9.36 -10.30
N LEU A 186 -8.22 -10.66 -10.58
CA LEU A 186 -8.07 -11.21 -11.94
C LEU A 186 -9.07 -10.57 -12.91
N GLU A 187 -10.34 -10.41 -12.54
CA GLU A 187 -11.35 -9.76 -13.37
C GLU A 187 -10.99 -8.29 -13.66
N ARG A 188 -10.50 -7.57 -12.63
CA ARG A 188 -9.98 -6.21 -12.80
C ARG A 188 -8.81 -6.14 -13.80
N LEU A 189 -7.89 -7.10 -13.74
CA LEU A 189 -6.80 -7.18 -14.72
C LEU A 189 -7.31 -7.54 -16.12
N ARG A 190 -8.21 -8.53 -16.26
CA ARG A 190 -8.78 -8.99 -17.54
C ARG A 190 -9.57 -7.90 -18.27
N GLY A 191 -10.14 -6.94 -17.53
CA GLY A 191 -10.74 -5.74 -18.11
C GLY A 191 -9.78 -4.96 -19.02
N ARG A 192 -8.49 -4.92 -18.68
CA ARG A 192 -7.47 -4.08 -19.35
C ARG A 192 -6.24 -4.81 -19.88
N ALA A 193 -6.15 -6.13 -19.69
CA ALA A 193 -5.02 -6.95 -20.09
C ALA A 193 -5.50 -8.34 -20.55
N THR A 194 -4.66 -9.04 -21.30
CA THR A 194 -4.77 -10.49 -21.48
C THR A 194 -4.05 -11.15 -20.31
N VAL A 195 -4.77 -11.97 -19.54
CA VAL A 195 -4.25 -12.65 -18.35
C VAL A 195 -4.57 -14.13 -18.42
N GLU A 196 -3.55 -14.98 -18.31
CA GLU A 196 -3.72 -16.42 -18.16
C GLU A 196 -3.23 -16.84 -16.77
N VAL A 197 -3.87 -17.87 -16.23
CA VAL A 197 -3.56 -18.44 -14.92
C VAL A 197 -3.44 -19.96 -15.03
N ASP A 198 -2.68 -20.57 -14.13
CA ASP A 198 -2.66 -22.02 -13.97
C ASP A 198 -3.79 -22.54 -13.06
N ASP A 199 -3.84 -23.86 -12.86
CA ASP A 199 -4.81 -24.54 -11.99
C ASP A 199 -4.75 -24.08 -10.52
N CYS A 200 -3.69 -23.37 -10.11
CA CYS A 200 -3.53 -22.80 -8.78
C CYS A 200 -3.93 -21.31 -8.71
N GLN A 201 -4.57 -20.77 -9.75
CA GLN A 201 -4.89 -19.34 -9.90
C GLN A 201 -3.64 -18.44 -9.79
N ARG A 202 -2.48 -18.89 -10.27
CA ARG A 202 -1.27 -18.06 -10.36
C ARG A 202 -1.14 -17.51 -11.77
N ILE A 203 -0.78 -16.24 -11.91
CA ILE A 203 -0.55 -15.63 -13.22
C ILE A 203 0.60 -16.36 -13.92
N THR A 204 0.35 -16.86 -15.12
CA THR A 204 1.32 -17.51 -16.01
C THR A 204 1.65 -16.64 -17.22
N PHE A 205 0.72 -15.77 -17.61
CA PHE A 205 0.89 -14.82 -18.69
C PHE A 205 0.16 -13.51 -18.37
N TYR A 206 0.81 -12.39 -18.65
CA TYR A 206 0.24 -11.06 -18.51
C TYR A 206 0.67 -10.17 -19.65
N LYS A 207 -0.29 -9.57 -20.36
CA LYS A 207 -0.04 -8.57 -21.41
C LYS A 207 -1.07 -7.46 -21.34
N SER A 208 -0.65 -6.27 -20.94
CA SER A 208 -1.52 -5.09 -20.89
C SER A 208 -2.00 -4.70 -22.29
N LYS A 209 -3.31 -4.44 -22.46
CA LYS A 209 -3.90 -4.02 -23.74
C LYS A 209 -3.33 -2.68 -24.21
N THR A 210 -2.83 -1.86 -23.28
CA THR A 210 -2.31 -0.52 -23.55
C THR A 210 -0.82 -0.50 -23.94
N SER A 211 -0.14 -1.65 -23.98
CA SER A 211 1.29 -1.72 -24.30
C SER A 211 1.62 -1.63 -25.81
N THR A 212 0.63 -1.39 -26.66
CA THR A 212 0.81 -0.94 -28.04
C THR A 212 -0.09 0.26 -28.25
N SER A 213 0.36 1.44 -27.84
CA SER A 213 -0.16 2.66 -28.42
C SER A 213 0.19 2.63 -29.90
N SER A 214 -0.79 2.36 -30.77
CA SER A 214 -0.62 2.75 -32.16
C SER A 214 -0.33 4.26 -32.16
N PRO A 215 0.53 4.77 -33.07
CA PRO A 215 0.82 6.21 -33.15
C PRO A 215 -0.46 7.08 -33.17
N GLU A 216 -1.57 6.52 -33.67
CA GLU A 216 -2.87 7.19 -33.76
C GLU A 216 -3.54 7.40 -32.39
N THR A 217 -3.31 6.52 -31.41
CA THR A 217 -3.92 6.65 -30.06
C THR A 217 -3.21 7.70 -29.21
N VAL A 218 -1.88 7.80 -29.35
CA VAL A 218 -1.09 8.89 -28.72
C VAL A 218 -1.48 10.23 -29.33
N SER A 219 -1.62 10.28 -30.66
CA SER A 219 -2.05 11.49 -31.37
C SER A 219 -3.46 11.95 -30.95
N PHE A 220 -4.43 11.04 -30.79
CA PHE A 220 -5.78 11.39 -30.35
C PHE A 220 -5.84 11.89 -28.90
N VAL A 221 -5.16 11.20 -27.97
CA VAL A 221 -5.11 11.61 -26.55
C VAL A 221 -4.36 12.95 -26.40
N LEU A 222 -3.30 13.16 -27.18
CA LEU A 222 -2.54 14.41 -27.18
C LEU A 222 -3.36 15.55 -27.81
N ALA A 223 -4.09 15.31 -28.89
CA ALA A 223 -4.99 16.31 -29.50
C ALA A 223 -6.13 16.69 -28.55
N ALA A 224 -6.74 15.71 -27.88
CA ALA A 224 -7.81 15.95 -26.91
C ALA A 224 -7.31 16.72 -25.67
N THR A 225 -6.14 16.34 -25.12
CA THR A 225 -5.53 17.06 -24.00
C THR A 225 -5.05 18.46 -24.38
N THR A 226 -4.54 18.64 -25.61
CA THR A 226 -4.21 19.97 -26.17
C THR A 226 -5.46 20.84 -26.30
N ALA A 227 -6.56 20.32 -26.83
CA ALA A 227 -7.80 21.07 -26.96
C ALA A 227 -8.41 21.46 -25.60
N ILE A 228 -8.33 20.58 -24.60
CA ILE A 228 -8.76 20.86 -23.22
C ILE A 228 -7.86 21.92 -22.58
N ALA A 229 -6.54 21.80 -22.74
CA ALA A 229 -5.59 22.81 -22.24
C ALA A 229 -5.82 24.16 -22.93
N GLU A 230 -5.99 24.20 -24.26
CA GLU A 230 -6.29 25.41 -25.02
C GLU A 230 -7.63 26.03 -24.60
N ALA A 231 -8.67 25.23 -24.39
CA ALA A 231 -9.96 25.70 -23.91
C ALA A 231 -9.86 26.32 -22.51
N HIS A 232 -9.18 25.66 -21.57
CA HIS A 232 -8.97 26.19 -20.22
C HIS A 232 -8.01 27.39 -20.18
N LEU A 233 -7.04 27.46 -21.09
CA LEU A 233 -6.13 28.60 -21.23
C LEU A 233 -6.81 29.81 -21.92
N SER A 234 -7.82 29.56 -22.76
CA SER A 234 -8.62 30.59 -23.44
C SER A 234 -9.67 31.25 -22.55
N ASP A 235 -10.02 30.63 -21.42
CA ASP A 235 -10.83 31.23 -20.36
C ASP A 235 -9.95 32.17 -19.49
N ALA A 236 -9.42 33.18 -20.19
CA ALA A 236 -8.23 33.97 -19.86
C ALA A 236 -8.45 35.06 -18.80
N SER A 237 -9.22 34.76 -17.75
CA SER A 237 -9.37 35.64 -16.57
C SER A 237 -8.61 35.14 -15.33
N VAL A 238 -8.09 33.90 -15.34
CA VAL A 238 -7.54 33.23 -14.14
C VAL A 238 -6.00 33.12 -14.14
N ILE A 239 -5.33 33.36 -15.27
CA ILE A 239 -3.93 32.88 -15.48
C ILE A 239 -2.88 33.99 -15.36
N ASP A 240 -3.28 35.25 -15.23
CA ASP A 240 -2.34 36.35 -15.01
C ASP A 240 -1.78 36.29 -13.57
N GLY A 241 -0.63 35.62 -13.40
CA GLY A 241 0.03 35.44 -12.10
C GLY A 241 0.24 34.00 -11.62
N ILE A 242 -0.17 32.98 -12.40
CA ILE A 242 0.10 31.58 -12.05
C ILE A 242 1.62 31.33 -12.12
N SER A 243 2.17 30.78 -11.03
CA SER A 243 3.59 30.41 -10.99
C SER A 243 3.88 29.23 -11.92
N ALA A 244 5.11 29.13 -12.43
CA ALA A 244 5.53 27.97 -13.22
C ALA A 244 5.22 26.64 -12.47
N ILE A 245 5.39 26.63 -11.15
CA ILE A 245 5.08 25.49 -10.27
C ILE A 245 3.61 25.06 -10.37
N GLU A 246 2.67 26.00 -10.30
CA GLU A 246 1.24 25.68 -10.37
C GLU A 246 0.83 25.15 -11.74
N PHE A 247 1.40 25.73 -12.80
CA PHE A 247 1.24 25.20 -14.16
C PHE A 247 1.80 23.77 -14.28
N PHE A 248 2.93 23.49 -13.63
CA PHE A 248 3.52 22.16 -13.64
C PHE A 248 2.75 21.12 -12.87
N LYS A 249 2.19 21.48 -11.71
CA LYS A 249 1.25 20.63 -11.00
C LYS A 249 0.02 20.31 -11.84
N TYR A 250 -0.46 21.27 -12.65
CA TYR A 250 -1.55 21.04 -13.58
C TYR A 250 -1.19 19.99 -14.64
N ILE A 251 0.01 20.10 -15.23
CA ILE A 251 0.51 19.11 -16.20
C ILE A 251 0.72 17.74 -15.55
N GLU A 252 1.38 17.65 -14.39
CA GLU A 252 1.63 16.39 -13.67
C GLU A 252 0.32 15.65 -13.34
N ASN A 253 -0.70 16.38 -12.91
CA ASN A 253 -2.01 15.80 -12.61
C ASN A 253 -2.68 15.18 -13.84
N TYR A 254 -2.43 15.74 -15.03
CA TYR A 254 -2.92 15.24 -16.31
C TYR A 254 -2.03 14.14 -16.92
N ALA A 255 -0.74 14.16 -16.63
CA ALA A 255 0.30 13.33 -17.24
C ALA A 255 0.45 11.91 -16.65
N LYS A 256 -0.63 11.27 -16.18
CA LYS A 256 -0.59 9.92 -15.57
C LYS A 256 -0.24 8.76 -16.53
N ASP A 257 0.13 9.06 -17.77
CA ASP A 257 0.56 8.10 -18.78
C ASP A 257 2.10 8.01 -18.85
N LYS A 258 2.64 6.79 -18.97
CA LYS A 258 4.09 6.53 -18.92
C LYS A 258 4.87 7.24 -20.04
N ALA A 259 4.25 7.46 -21.20
CA ALA A 259 4.88 8.19 -22.31
C ALA A 259 5.07 9.69 -22.00
N LEU A 260 4.22 10.24 -21.12
CA LEU A 260 4.32 11.62 -20.67
C LEU A 260 5.36 11.79 -19.56
N LEU A 261 5.71 10.74 -18.79
CA LEU A 261 6.69 10.84 -17.70
C LEU A 261 8.09 11.27 -18.19
N SER A 262 8.58 10.75 -19.33
CA SER A 262 9.88 11.22 -19.88
C SER A 262 9.82 12.66 -20.38
N LEU A 263 8.67 13.07 -20.92
CA LEU A 263 8.41 14.45 -21.31
C LEU A 263 8.34 15.36 -20.08
N CYS A 264 7.74 14.87 -18.98
CA CYS A 264 7.69 15.54 -17.69
C CYS A 264 9.09 15.73 -17.11
N ASP A 265 10.00 14.77 -17.22
CA ASP A 265 11.39 14.92 -16.75
C ASP A 265 12.13 16.06 -17.52
N ASP A 266 12.02 16.08 -18.85
CA ASP A 266 12.61 17.13 -19.69
C ASP A 266 11.98 18.50 -19.42
N LEU A 267 10.66 18.53 -19.29
CA LEU A 267 9.93 19.73 -18.92
C LEU A 267 10.32 20.18 -17.51
N GLN A 268 10.51 19.25 -16.56
CA GLN A 268 10.92 19.47 -15.17
C GLN A 268 12.31 20.12 -15.11
N GLN A 269 13.27 19.63 -15.89
CA GLN A 269 14.59 20.26 -16.03
C GLN A 269 14.49 21.68 -16.58
N LYS A 270 13.61 21.91 -17.57
CA LYS A 270 13.38 23.26 -18.11
C LYS A 270 12.74 24.19 -17.09
N ILE A 271 11.80 23.74 -16.25
CA ILE A 271 11.29 24.56 -15.12
C ILE A 271 12.37 24.87 -14.14
N GLN A 272 13.19 23.89 -13.75
CA GLN A 272 14.24 24.13 -12.76
C GLN A 272 15.22 25.20 -13.28
N GLY A 273 15.46 25.21 -14.60
CA GLY A 273 16.15 26.31 -15.27
C GLY A 273 15.39 27.64 -15.22
N LEU A 274 14.05 27.63 -15.34
CA LEU A 274 13.20 28.81 -15.26
C LEU A 274 13.03 29.36 -13.83
N GLU A 275 12.96 28.50 -12.81
CA GLU A 275 12.95 28.82 -11.39
C GLU A 275 14.23 29.55 -10.98
N ALA A 276 15.37 29.14 -11.54
CA ALA A 276 16.64 29.82 -11.35
C ALA A 276 16.69 31.22 -11.98
N MET A 277 15.74 31.57 -12.86
CA MET A 277 15.74 32.84 -13.59
C MET A 277 14.83 33.93 -12.99
N ASP A 278 14.15 33.69 -11.85
CA ASP A 278 13.33 34.63 -11.05
C ASP A 278 12.62 35.73 -11.86
N LYS A 279 12.00 35.33 -12.97
CA LYS A 279 11.31 36.26 -13.88
C LYS A 279 9.97 35.65 -14.23
N LYS A 280 8.91 36.42 -13.96
CA LYS A 280 7.56 36.17 -14.48
C LYS A 280 7.68 35.83 -15.97
N ILE A 281 7.41 34.58 -16.31
CA ILE A 281 7.43 34.12 -17.69
C ILE A 281 6.18 34.70 -18.34
N GLN A 282 6.34 35.50 -19.39
CA GLN A 282 5.19 35.96 -20.13
C GLN A 282 4.44 34.75 -20.72
N TYR A 283 3.11 34.76 -20.61
CA TYR A 283 2.25 33.67 -21.06
C TYR A 283 2.53 33.25 -22.51
N ASN A 284 2.83 34.20 -23.40
CA ASN A 284 3.21 33.93 -24.79
C ASN A 284 4.49 33.07 -24.92
N VAL A 285 5.45 33.20 -24.01
CA VAL A 285 6.66 32.38 -23.97
C VAL A 285 6.32 30.97 -23.50
N LEU A 286 5.50 30.85 -22.45
CA LEU A 286 5.05 29.55 -21.92
C LEU A 286 4.22 28.78 -22.97
N SER A 287 3.28 29.47 -23.63
CA SER A 287 2.45 28.92 -24.70
C SER A 287 3.28 28.44 -25.88
N ARG A 288 4.31 29.17 -26.30
CA ARG A 288 5.23 28.73 -27.35
C ARG A 288 6.03 27.49 -26.96
N VAL A 289 6.52 27.42 -25.71
CA VAL A 289 7.21 26.22 -25.20
C VAL A 289 6.26 25.02 -25.21
N PHE A 290 5.01 25.22 -24.81
CA PHE A 290 3.99 24.18 -24.81
C PHE A 290 3.66 23.70 -26.24
N GLN A 291 3.41 24.62 -27.18
CA GLN A 291 3.18 24.29 -28.60
C GLN A 291 4.36 23.55 -29.24
N ALA A 292 5.60 23.97 -28.93
CA ALA A 292 6.80 23.29 -29.41
C ALA A 292 6.93 21.88 -28.82
N THR A 293 6.60 21.72 -27.53
CA THR A 293 6.65 20.43 -26.83
C THR A 293 5.60 19.47 -27.39
N ILE A 294 4.36 19.94 -27.62
CA ILE A 294 3.32 19.16 -28.30
C ILE A 294 3.77 18.78 -29.72
N SER A 295 4.33 19.72 -30.48
CA SER A 295 4.81 19.45 -31.84
C SER A 295 5.91 18.38 -31.87
N LEU A 296 6.79 18.35 -30.86
CA LEU A 296 7.83 17.33 -30.70
C LEU A 296 7.26 15.96 -30.33
N VAL A 297 6.18 15.91 -29.55
CA VAL A 297 5.53 14.63 -29.16
C VAL A 297 4.65 14.08 -30.28
N CYS A 298 4.13 14.94 -31.16
CA CYS A 298 3.36 14.55 -32.34
C CYS A 298 4.20 14.01 -33.51
N GLN A 299 5.53 14.20 -33.52
CA GLN A 299 6.46 13.71 -34.56
C GLN A 299 6.97 12.31 -34.25
#